data_AF-A0A183NHW4-F1
#
_entry.id   AF-A0A183NHW4-F1
#
_cell.length_a   1.000
_cell.length_b   1.000
_cell.length_c   1.000
_cell.angle_alpha   90.00
_cell.angle_beta   90.00
_cell.angle_gamma   90.00
#
_symmetry.space_group_name_H-M   'P 1'
#
loop_
_entity.id
_entity.type
_entity.pdbx_description
1 polymer ?
#
loop_
_entity_poly.entity_id
_entity_poly.type
_entity_poly.pdbx_seq_one_letter_code
_entity_poly.pdbx_strand_id
1 'polypeptide(L)'
;MSTQNCVFKLRCVDCDAFYVGESSREILTRTKENIRNLKKTPNNHIELDRLQIKSAIAVHVIFNHQQVDFKNIKILQDFSNYKERRVVEAFHIMLNPTALNGKESLTIHPTWTIYPRYHI
;
A
#
# COMPACT_ATOMS: atom_id res chain seq x y z
N MET A 1 -0.09 -17.02 -12.80
CA MET A 1 -1.21 -16.07 -13.00
C MET A 1 -0.61 -14.69 -13.17
N SER A 2 -0.82 -14.04 -14.32
CA SER A 2 -0.41 -12.66 -14.53
C SER A 2 -1.60 -11.77 -14.19
N THR A 3 -1.60 -11.22 -12.96
CA THR A 3 -2.62 -10.26 -12.54
C THR A 3 -2.04 -8.86 -12.74
N GLN A 4 -2.75 -8.05 -13.52
CA GLN A 4 -2.40 -6.68 -13.92
C GLN A 4 -3.64 -5.79 -13.78
N ASN A 5 -3.48 -4.47 -13.87
CA ASN A 5 -4.58 -3.51 -13.83
C ASN A 5 -5.50 -3.69 -12.61
N CYS A 6 -4.90 -3.73 -11.43
CA CYS A 6 -5.61 -4.05 -10.19
C CYS A 6 -5.16 -3.19 -9.01
N VAL A 7 -5.98 -3.23 -7.96
CA VAL A 7 -5.64 -2.77 -6.62
C VAL A 7 -5.41 -4.01 -5.76
N PHE A 8 -4.28 -4.05 -5.07
CA PHE A 8 -3.87 -5.20 -4.25
C PHE A 8 -3.50 -4.76 -2.84
N LYS A 9 -3.47 -5.74 -1.93
CA LYS A 9 -3.12 -5.59 -0.52
C LYS A 9 -1.99 -6.54 -0.14
N LEU A 10 -0.96 -5.99 0.51
CA LEU A 10 0.13 -6.72 1.17
C LEU A 10 -0.03 -6.58 2.68
N ARG A 11 0.03 -7.70 3.41
CA ARG A 11 -0.12 -7.69 4.87
C ARG A 11 1.23 -7.84 5.56
N CYS A 12 1.38 -7.18 6.70
CA CYS A 12 2.35 -7.58 7.70
C CYS A 12 1.93 -8.94 8.29
N VAL A 13 2.90 -9.79 8.60
CA VAL A 13 2.68 -11.09 9.24
C VAL A 13 2.54 -10.91 10.76
N ASP A 14 3.25 -9.93 11.30
CA ASP A 14 3.41 -9.77 12.75
C ASP A 14 2.42 -8.75 13.36
N CYS A 15 1.60 -8.06 12.54
CA CYS A 15 0.54 -7.17 13.01
C CYS A 15 -0.55 -6.92 11.96
N ASP A 16 -1.61 -6.21 12.34
CA ASP A 16 -2.76 -5.88 11.47
C ASP A 16 -2.47 -4.81 10.41
N ALA A 17 -1.23 -4.34 10.32
CA ALA A 17 -0.83 -3.34 9.35
C ALA A 17 -0.79 -3.93 7.94
N PHE A 18 -1.15 -3.11 6.95
CA PHE A 18 -1.11 -3.52 5.56
C PHE A 18 -0.86 -2.36 4.61
N TYR A 19 -0.35 -2.67 3.43
CA TYR A 19 -0.16 -1.73 2.34
C TYR A 19 -1.16 -2.01 1.23
N VAL A 20 -1.74 -0.95 0.67
CA VAL A 20 -2.58 -1.00 -0.53
C VAL A 20 -1.79 -0.39 -1.68
N GLY A 21 -1.77 -1.05 -2.83
CA GLY A 21 -1.13 -0.51 -4.02
C GLY A 21 -1.99 -0.72 -5.25
N GLU A 22 -1.94 0.22 -6.19
CA GLU A 22 -2.36 -0.04 -7.56
C GLU A 22 -1.19 -0.58 -8.41
N SER A 23 -1.51 -1.37 -9.42
CA SER A 23 -0.57 -1.62 -10.51
C SER A 23 -1.26 -1.80 -11.85
N SER A 24 -0.83 -1.04 -12.85
CA SER A 24 -1.08 -1.35 -14.27
C SER A 24 -0.23 -2.53 -14.77
N ARG A 25 0.97 -2.70 -14.18
CA ARG A 25 1.91 -3.79 -14.47
C ARG A 25 1.58 -5.04 -13.67
N GLU A 26 2.23 -6.15 -13.98
CA GLU A 26 2.12 -7.37 -13.17
C GLU A 26 2.43 -7.09 -11.71
N ILE A 27 1.53 -7.55 -10.82
CA ILE A 27 1.70 -7.39 -9.38
C ILE A 27 3.02 -7.99 -8.91
N LEU A 28 3.42 -9.14 -9.46
CA LEU A 28 4.69 -9.78 -9.12
C LEU A 28 5.89 -8.86 -9.38
N THR A 29 5.83 -8.02 -10.41
CA THR A 29 6.87 -7.03 -10.69
C THR A 29 6.88 -5.95 -9.60
N ARG A 30 5.71 -5.42 -9.22
CA ARG A 30 5.60 -4.43 -8.12
C ARG A 30 6.05 -5.01 -6.78
N THR A 31 5.74 -6.27 -6.52
CA THR A 31 6.17 -6.98 -5.31
C THR A 31 7.69 -7.15 -5.27
N LYS A 32 8.31 -7.52 -6.39
CA LYS A 32 9.79 -7.58 -6.49
C LYS A 32 10.44 -6.23 -6.23
N GLU A 33 9.83 -5.13 -6.69
CA GLU A 33 10.30 -3.77 -6.39
C GLU A 33 10.24 -3.46 -4.88
N ASN A 34 9.14 -3.83 -4.21
CA ASN A 34 9.02 -3.71 -2.75
C ASN A 34 10.08 -4.56 -2.02
N ILE A 35 10.29 -5.81 -2.42
CA ILE A 35 11.34 -6.69 -1.85
C ILE A 35 12.73 -6.07 -2.04
N ARG A 36 12.99 -5.44 -3.18
CA ARG A 36 14.27 -4.75 -3.42
C ARG A 36 14.42 -3.54 -2.50
N ASN A 37 13.33 -2.84 -2.19
CA ASN A 37 13.35 -1.71 -1.26
C ASN A 37 13.60 -2.13 0.20
N LEU A 38 13.19 -3.33 0.61
CA LEU A 38 13.54 -3.88 1.93
C LEU A 38 15.03 -4.02 2.18
N LYS A 39 15.83 -4.17 1.12
CA LYS A 39 17.29 -4.30 1.23
C LYS A 39 17.99 -2.94 1.37
N LYS A 40 17.25 -1.83 1.33
CA LYS A 40 17.80 -0.48 1.39
C LYS A 40 17.58 0.07 2.79
N THR A 41 18.62 0.04 3.60
CA THR A 41 18.63 0.78 4.87
C THR A 41 18.85 2.26 4.56
N PRO A 42 17.89 3.15 4.86
CA PRO A 42 18.08 4.59 4.68
C PRO A 42 19.12 5.11 5.68
N ASN A 43 20.10 5.87 5.20
CA ASN A 43 21.20 6.39 6.02
C ASN A 43 20.96 7.83 6.51
N ASN A 44 19.93 8.50 6.00
CA ASN A 44 19.57 9.87 6.34
C ASN A 44 18.07 10.11 6.10
N HIS A 45 17.58 11.26 6.58
CA HIS A 45 16.15 11.61 6.50
C HIS A 45 15.64 11.69 5.05
N ILE A 46 16.47 12.17 4.11
CA ILE A 46 16.10 12.30 2.70
C ILE A 46 15.88 10.92 2.07
N GLU A 47 16.73 9.94 2.39
CA GLU A 47 16.57 8.55 1.95
C GLU A 47 15.35 7.89 2.58
N LEU A 48 15.07 8.19 3.85
CA LEU A 48 13.88 7.71 4.55
C LEU A 48 12.59 8.24 3.89
N ASP A 49 12.50 9.55 3.64
CA ASP A 49 11.33 10.17 3.01
C ASP A 49 11.10 9.60 1.60
N ARG A 50 12.18 9.42 0.83
CA ARG A 50 12.13 8.78 -0.49
C ARG A 50 11.67 7.32 -0.40
N LEU A 51 12.10 6.59 0.62
CA LEU A 51 11.71 5.20 0.83
C LEU A 51 10.24 5.10 1.26
N GLN A 52 9.77 5.99 2.13
CA GLN A 52 8.38 6.07 2.56
C GLN A 52 7.43 6.30 1.38
N ILE A 53 7.78 7.21 0.48
CA ILE A 53 7.00 7.48 -0.75
C ILE A 53 7.00 6.26 -1.68
N LYS A 54 8.14 5.58 -1.83
CA LYS A 54 8.27 4.43 -2.74
C LYS A 54 7.66 3.15 -2.20
N SER A 55 7.74 2.93 -0.89
CA SER A 55 7.41 1.68 -0.23
C SER A 55 7.24 1.89 1.28
N ALA A 56 6.08 2.40 1.68
CA ALA A 56 5.72 2.52 3.10
C ALA A 56 5.81 1.17 3.84
N ILE A 57 5.53 0.06 3.15
CA ILE A 57 5.67 -1.28 3.73
C ILE A 57 7.13 -1.65 3.99
N ALA A 58 8.08 -1.15 3.19
CA ALA A 58 9.49 -1.40 3.43
C ALA A 58 10.00 -0.66 4.66
N VAL A 59 9.58 0.60 4.84
CA VAL A 59 9.87 1.36 6.06
C VAL A 59 9.35 0.61 7.28
N HIS A 60 8.08 0.19 7.26
CA HIS A 60 7.48 -0.58 8.35
C HIS A 60 8.30 -1.83 8.73
N VAL A 61 8.70 -2.65 7.75
CA VAL A 61 9.52 -3.84 7.99
C VAL A 61 10.88 -3.50 8.59
N ILE A 62 11.59 -2.53 8.00
CA ILE A 62 12.97 -2.20 8.38
C ILE A 62 13.03 -1.69 9.83
N PHE A 63 12.11 -0.80 10.21
CA PHE A 63 12.15 -0.13 11.51
C PHE A 63 11.47 -0.91 12.64
N ASN A 64 10.50 -1.76 12.32
CA ASN A 64 9.80 -2.55 13.34
C ASN A 64 10.28 -4.01 13.41
N HIS A 65 11.25 -4.40 12.57
CA HIS A 65 11.76 -5.77 12.47
C HIS A 65 10.67 -6.82 12.16
N GLN A 66 9.72 -6.45 11.30
CA GLN A 66 8.55 -7.28 10.95
C GLN A 66 8.67 -7.94 9.57
N GLN A 67 7.76 -8.84 9.26
CA GLN A 67 7.74 -9.60 8.01
C GLN A 67 6.49 -9.28 7.18
N VAL A 68 6.60 -9.44 5.86
CA VAL A 68 5.51 -9.19 4.91
C VAL A 68 5.19 -10.47 4.17
N ASP A 69 3.90 -10.75 4.04
CA ASP A 69 3.42 -11.89 3.28
C ASP A 69 3.40 -11.58 1.77
N PHE A 70 4.55 -11.76 1.13
CA PHE A 70 4.67 -11.63 -0.32
C PHE A 70 4.13 -12.82 -1.11
N LYS A 71 3.79 -13.93 -0.44
CA LYS A 71 3.24 -15.13 -1.09
C LYS A 71 1.72 -15.01 -1.25
N ASN A 72 1.03 -14.47 -0.25
CA ASN A 72 -0.43 -14.33 -0.26
C ASN A 72 -0.86 -12.89 -0.52
N ILE A 73 -0.55 -12.40 -1.72
CA ILE A 73 -1.00 -11.08 -2.17
C ILE A 73 -2.51 -11.13 -2.40
N LYS A 74 -3.27 -10.28 -1.71
CA LYS A 74 -4.73 -10.22 -1.88
C LYS A 74 -5.07 -9.22 -2.98
N ILE A 75 -5.76 -9.67 -4.01
CA ILE A 75 -6.41 -8.78 -4.99
C ILE A 75 -7.66 -8.21 -4.34
N LEU A 76 -7.78 -6.88 -4.32
CA LEU A 76 -8.97 -6.21 -3.81
C LEU A 76 -9.99 -6.04 -4.94
N GLN A 77 -9.54 -5.51 -6.08
CA GLN A 77 -10.38 -5.30 -7.25
C GLN A 77 -9.55 -5.05 -8.51
N ASP A 78 -10.09 -5.40 -9.67
CA ASP A 78 -9.49 -5.16 -10.97
C ASP A 78 -10.21 -4.01 -11.69
N PHE A 79 -9.45 -3.10 -12.31
CA PHE A 79 -9.97 -2.00 -13.11
C PHE A 79 -9.05 -1.73 -14.29
N SER A 80 -9.59 -1.64 -15.50
CA SER A 80 -8.82 -1.23 -16.68
C SER A 80 -8.42 0.24 -16.61
N ASN A 81 -9.29 1.11 -16.08
CA ASN A 81 -9.06 2.55 -15.99
C ASN A 81 -8.12 2.93 -14.84
N TYR A 82 -7.09 3.72 -15.15
CA TYR A 82 -6.13 4.21 -14.15
C TYR A 82 -6.77 5.10 -13.08
N LYS A 83 -7.70 5.99 -13.45
CA LYS A 83 -8.36 6.90 -12.50
C LYS A 83 -9.22 6.13 -11.51
N GLU A 84 -9.92 5.09 -11.98
CA GLU A 84 -10.72 4.21 -11.10
C GLU A 84 -9.82 3.47 -10.10
N ARG A 85 -8.69 2.89 -10.55
CA ARG A 85 -7.72 2.26 -9.63
C ARG A 85 -7.24 3.23 -8.56
N ARG A 86 -6.89 4.47 -8.95
CA ARG A 86 -6.41 5.50 -8.02
C ARG A 86 -7.46 5.89 -6.99
N VAL A 87 -8.73 6.01 -7.41
CA VAL A 87 -9.85 6.31 -6.51
C VAL A 87 -10.05 5.16 -5.52
N VAL A 88 -10.11 3.92 -6.00
CA VAL A 88 -10.35 2.74 -5.13
C VAL A 88 -9.18 2.48 -4.18
N GLU A 89 -7.94 2.65 -4.64
CA GLU A 89 -6.75 2.63 -3.79
C GLU A 89 -6.87 3.67 -2.66
N ALA A 90 -7.23 4.92 -2.99
CA ALA A 90 -7.41 5.98 -2.00
C ALA A 90 -8.52 5.65 -1.00
N PHE A 91 -9.66 5.11 -1.44
CA PHE A 91 -10.73 4.66 -0.54
C PHE A 91 -10.25 3.56 0.42
N HIS A 92 -9.54 2.56 -0.08
CA HIS A 92 -8.98 1.51 0.77
C HIS A 92 -7.96 2.06 1.78
N ILE A 93 -7.14 3.04 1.41
CA ILE A 93 -6.21 3.68 2.34
C ILE A 93 -6.96 4.51 3.38
N MET A 94 -7.95 5.31 2.97
CA MET A 94 -8.65 6.24 3.85
C MET A 94 -9.60 5.56 4.83
N LEU A 95 -10.30 4.53 4.39
CA LEU A 95 -11.29 3.81 5.21
C LEU A 95 -10.66 2.82 6.19
N ASN A 96 -9.35 2.56 6.10
CA ASN A 96 -8.69 1.57 6.95
C ASN A 96 -7.58 2.20 7.79
N PRO A 97 -7.73 2.27 9.12
CA PRO A 97 -6.79 2.98 9.99
C PRO A 97 -5.41 2.32 10.09
N THR A 98 -5.30 1.01 9.80
CA THR A 98 -4.02 0.27 9.82
C THR A 98 -3.31 0.25 8.47
N ALA A 99 -3.80 1.02 7.48
CA ALA A 99 -3.12 1.17 6.20
C ALA A 99 -1.79 1.94 6.38
N LEU A 100 -0.71 1.37 5.86
CA LEU A 100 0.65 1.91 5.96
C LEU A 100 0.91 3.07 4.99
N ASN A 101 0.11 3.18 3.94
CA ASN A 101 0.24 4.25 2.95
C ASN A 101 0.13 5.62 3.60
N GLY A 102 1.00 6.55 3.19
CA GLY A 102 0.82 7.97 3.55
C GLY A 102 -0.51 8.48 3.00
N LYS A 103 -1.30 9.15 3.84
CA LYS A 103 -2.62 9.71 3.48
C LYS A 103 -2.55 10.92 2.52
N GLU A 104 -1.35 11.30 2.09
CA GLU A 104 -1.09 12.61 1.50
C GLU A 104 -1.41 12.74 0.00
N SER A 105 -1.70 11.64 -0.71
CA SER A 105 -1.66 11.68 -2.19
C SER A 105 -3.00 11.90 -2.90
N LEU A 106 -4.15 11.77 -2.24
CA LEU A 106 -5.47 12.08 -2.82
C LEU A 106 -6.45 12.59 -1.75
N THR A 107 -6.78 13.88 -1.79
CA THR A 107 -7.86 14.44 -0.97
C THR A 107 -9.21 14.06 -1.59
N ILE A 108 -9.87 13.05 -1.02
CA ILE A 108 -11.23 12.71 -1.43
C ILE A 108 -12.18 13.78 -0.89
N HIS A 109 -13.14 14.22 -1.71
CA HIS A 109 -14.11 15.25 -1.32
C HIS A 109 -14.83 14.88 -0.01
N PRO A 110 -15.05 15.82 0.93
CA PRO A 110 -15.55 15.53 2.27
C PRO A 110 -16.83 14.70 2.32
N THR A 111 -17.74 14.84 1.34
CA THR A 111 -18.96 14.01 1.20
C THR A 111 -18.69 12.50 1.26
N TRP A 112 -17.54 12.05 0.78
CA TRP A 112 -17.13 10.64 0.80
C TRP A 112 -16.40 10.24 2.10
N THR A 113 -16.08 11.21 2.95
CA THR A 113 -15.43 11.01 4.26
C THR A 113 -16.41 11.02 5.43
N ILE A 114 -17.68 11.36 5.18
CA ILE A 114 -18.73 11.46 6.21
C ILE A 114 -19.35 10.09 6.57
N TYR A 115 -18.82 8.97 6.05
CA TYR A 115 -19.27 7.66 6.53
C TYR A 115 -18.90 7.52 8.02
N PRO A 116 -19.85 7.16 8.90
CA PRO A 116 -19.58 7.07 10.32
C PRO A 116 -18.46 6.06 10.54
N ARG A 117 -17.45 6.44 11.33
CA ARG A 117 -16.56 5.48 11.97
C ARG A 117 -17.46 4.59 12.83
N TYR A 118 -17.89 3.45 12.29
CA TYR A 118 -18.46 2.41 13.12
C TYR A 118 -17.30 1.88 13.96
N HIS A 119 -17.27 2.38 15.20
CA HIS A 119 -16.57 1.71 16.29
C HIS A 119 -17.22 0.34 16.45
N ILE A 120 -16.46 -0.70 16.08
CA ILE A 120 -16.69 -2.08 16.52
C ILE A 120 -15.70 -2.33 17.64
#